data_AF-A0A2N2KP36-F1
#
_entry.id   AF-A0A2N2KP36-F1
#
_cell.length_a   1.000
_cell.length_b   1.000
_cell.length_c   1.000
_cell.angle_alpha   90.00
_cell.angle_beta   90.00
_cell.angle_gamma   90.00
#
_symmetry.space_group_name_H-M   'P 1'
#
loop_
_entity.id
_entity.type
_entity.pdbx_description
1 polymer ?
#
loop_
_entity_poly.entity_id
_entity_poly.type
_entity_poly.pdbx_seq_one_letter_code
_entity_poly.pdbx_strand_id
1 'polypeptide(L)'
;MAEKGARTQLEPVARQMFIDGQSLTAIETALGVSRQTLSVWKAQTRKPSEEFDEWDKARARKASFGLRMEALLERELTYAEEKQPGAIDGSTMDSLTKLGSLVVKLKTAENAGLFRDKVNAAAAEVAKAVKSGGMSDADAKVIKDKILGIL
;
A
#
# COMPACT_ATOMS: atom_id res chain seq x y z
N MET A 1 -21.35 -16.21 -5.55
CA MET A 1 -21.73 -14.83 -5.89
C MET A 1 -22.00 -14.12 -4.58
N ALA A 2 -21.23 -13.09 -4.23
CA ALA A 2 -21.38 -12.41 -2.93
C ALA A 2 -22.78 -11.79 -2.84
N GLU A 3 -23.50 -12.09 -1.75
CA GLU A 3 -24.87 -11.63 -1.50
C GLU A 3 -24.96 -10.10 -1.53
N LYS A 4 -26.13 -9.57 -1.92
CA LYS A 4 -26.41 -8.12 -2.07
C LYS A 4 -26.05 -7.28 -0.81
N GLY A 5 -25.94 -7.89 0.38
CA GLY A 5 -25.50 -7.22 1.62
C GLY A 5 -23.99 -7.23 1.88
N ALA A 6 -23.24 -8.17 1.28
CA ALA A 6 -21.79 -8.30 1.48
C ALA A 6 -21.03 -7.10 0.90
N ARG A 7 -21.53 -6.51 -0.19
CA ARG A 7 -20.93 -5.32 -0.80
C ARG A 7 -20.88 -4.13 0.16
N THR A 8 -21.99 -3.78 0.80
CA THR A 8 -22.07 -2.59 1.67
C THR A 8 -21.09 -2.64 2.83
N GLN A 9 -20.74 -3.85 3.29
CA GLN A 9 -19.78 -4.08 4.37
C GLN A 9 -18.34 -4.19 3.87
N LEU A 10 -18.11 -4.91 2.78
CA LEU A 10 -16.77 -5.26 2.30
C LEU A 10 -16.19 -4.22 1.35
N GLU A 11 -17.01 -3.47 0.60
CA GLU A 11 -16.54 -2.47 -0.36
C GLU A 11 -15.74 -1.34 0.33
N PRO A 12 -16.17 -0.74 1.46
CA PRO A 12 -15.38 0.28 2.14
C PRO A 12 -14.03 -0.25 2.63
N VAL A 13 -14.00 -1.49 3.14
CA VAL A 13 -12.78 -2.14 3.61
C VAL A 13 -11.84 -2.43 2.45
N ALA A 14 -12.36 -3.01 1.37
CA ALA A 14 -11.61 -3.27 0.14
C ALA A 14 -11.03 -1.98 -0.47
N ARG A 15 -11.83 -0.90 -0.48
CA ARG A 15 -11.41 0.42 -0.94
C ARG A 15 -10.25 0.95 -0.09
N GLN A 16 -10.35 0.87 1.23
CA GLN A 16 -9.29 1.32 2.12
C GLN A 16 -7.99 0.51 1.92
N MET A 17 -8.09 -0.82 1.84
CA MET A 17 -6.94 -1.68 1.57
C MET A 17 -6.29 -1.37 0.22
N PHE A 18 -7.09 -1.05 -0.80
CA PHE A 18 -6.57 -0.57 -2.09
C PHE A 18 -5.88 0.78 -1.93
N ILE A 19 -6.48 1.75 -1.25
CA ILE A 19 -5.85 3.06 -0.99
C ILE A 19 -4.53 2.89 -0.22
N ASP A 20 -4.43 1.90 0.66
CA ASP A 20 -3.23 1.55 1.42
C ASP A 20 -2.17 0.81 0.60
N GLY A 21 -2.38 0.64 -0.69
CA GLY A 21 -1.38 0.13 -1.64
C GLY A 21 -1.52 -1.35 -1.98
N GLN A 22 -2.50 -2.08 -1.43
CA GLN A 22 -2.68 -3.50 -1.76
C GLN A 22 -3.27 -3.70 -3.16
N SER A 23 -2.83 -4.73 -3.85
CA SER A 23 -3.40 -5.19 -5.12
C SER A 23 -4.79 -5.80 -4.93
N LEU A 24 -5.59 -5.82 -6.01
CA LEU A 24 -6.89 -6.49 -5.97
C LEU A 24 -6.78 -8.00 -5.65
N THR A 25 -5.67 -8.64 -6.03
CA THR A 25 -5.39 -10.04 -5.69
C THR A 25 -5.13 -10.25 -4.20
N ALA A 26 -4.40 -9.33 -3.57
CA ALA A 26 -4.18 -9.37 -2.12
C ALA A 26 -5.48 -9.12 -1.34
N ILE A 27 -6.30 -8.17 -1.82
CA ILE A 27 -7.61 -7.87 -1.22
C ILE A 27 -8.56 -9.06 -1.39
N GLU A 28 -8.55 -9.71 -2.54
CA GLU A 28 -9.32 -10.94 -2.78
C GLU A 28 -8.97 -12.02 -1.76
N THR A 29 -7.67 -12.25 -1.55
CA THR A 29 -7.18 -13.24 -0.57
C THR A 29 -7.60 -12.88 0.85
N ALA A 30 -7.56 -11.60 1.21
CA ALA A 30 -7.85 -11.15 2.56
C ALA A 30 -9.34 -11.09 2.90
N LEU A 31 -10.20 -10.76 1.92
CA LEU A 31 -11.63 -10.56 2.13
C LEU A 31 -12.49 -11.72 1.58
N GLY A 32 -11.90 -12.68 0.86
CA GLY A 32 -12.62 -13.78 0.24
C GLY A 32 -13.55 -13.34 -0.90
N VAL A 33 -13.33 -12.14 -1.46
CA VAL A 33 -14.13 -11.57 -2.56
C VAL A 33 -13.36 -11.73 -3.86
N SER A 34 -13.99 -12.24 -4.92
CA SER A 34 -13.29 -12.46 -6.18
C SER A 34 -12.73 -11.15 -6.77
N ARG A 35 -11.56 -11.23 -7.42
CA ARG A 35 -10.96 -10.06 -8.10
C ARG A 35 -11.89 -9.43 -9.13
N GLN A 36 -12.71 -10.23 -9.82
CA GLN A 36 -13.72 -9.73 -10.76
C GLN A 36 -14.76 -8.85 -10.04
N THR A 37 -15.27 -9.29 -8.88
CA THR A 37 -16.20 -8.49 -8.09
C THR A 37 -15.59 -7.18 -7.64
N LEU A 38 -14.33 -7.19 -7.16
CA LEU A 38 -13.62 -5.96 -6.80
C LEU A 38 -13.44 -5.01 -7.99
N SER A 39 -13.09 -5.53 -9.16
CA SER A 39 -12.96 -4.75 -10.39
C SER A 39 -14.28 -4.09 -10.80
N VAL A 40 -15.40 -4.81 -10.63
CA VAL A 40 -16.74 -4.27 -10.92
C VAL A 40 -17.08 -3.14 -9.96
N TRP A 41 -16.81 -3.30 -8.65
CA TRP A 41 -17.06 -2.23 -7.67
C TRP A 41 -16.26 -0.97 -7.99
N LYS A 42 -14.97 -1.12 -8.33
CA LYS A 42 -14.11 -0.02 -8.79
C LYS A 42 -14.70 0.69 -10.01
N ALA A 43 -14.99 -0.07 -11.07
CA ALA A 43 -15.47 0.47 -12.34
C ALA A 43 -16.79 1.23 -12.21
N GLN A 44 -17.67 0.83 -11.28
CA GLN A 44 -18.93 1.54 -11.01
C GLN A 44 -18.74 2.93 -10.41
N THR A 45 -17.59 3.19 -9.79
CA THR A 45 -17.27 4.53 -9.27
C THR A 45 -16.67 5.46 -10.33
N ARG A 46 -16.35 4.94 -11.53
CA ARG A 46 -15.78 5.72 -12.63
C ARG A 46 -16.89 6.48 -13.35
N LYS A 47 -16.73 7.81 -13.50
CA LYS A 47 -17.65 8.61 -14.33
C LYS A 47 -17.33 8.42 -15.82
N PRO A 48 -18.32 8.55 -16.73
CA PRO A 48 -18.11 8.34 -18.16
C PRO A 48 -17.04 9.25 -18.79
N SER A 49 -16.82 10.44 -18.25
CA SER A 49 -15.85 11.42 -18.73
C SER A 49 -14.46 11.30 -18.09
N GLU A 50 -14.24 10.33 -17.21
CA GLU A 50 -13.03 10.22 -16.41
C GLU A 50 -12.30 8.90 -16.70
N GLU A 51 -10.98 8.99 -16.83
CA GLU A 51 -10.13 7.82 -17.05
C GLU A 51 -10.00 6.95 -15.78
N PHE A 52 -9.86 7.61 -14.63
CA PHE A 52 -9.64 6.98 -13.33
C PHE A 52 -10.91 6.86 -12.50
N ASP A 53 -11.05 5.73 -11.80
CA ASP A 53 -12.11 5.54 -10.81
C ASP A 53 -11.80 6.24 -9.47
N GLU A 54 -12.79 6.30 -8.57
CA GLU A 54 -12.65 7.00 -7.29
C GLU A 54 -11.69 6.31 -6.31
N TRP A 55 -11.35 5.05 -6.53
CA TRP A 55 -10.37 4.34 -5.73
C TRP A 55 -8.96 4.71 -6.18
N ASP A 56 -8.71 4.74 -7.50
CA ASP A 56 -7.44 5.19 -8.07
C ASP A 56 -7.14 6.64 -7.69
N LYS A 57 -8.11 7.53 -7.83
CA LYS A 57 -7.97 8.93 -7.40
C LYS A 57 -7.69 9.05 -5.90
N ALA A 58 -8.33 8.22 -5.07
CA ALA A 58 -8.08 8.25 -3.63
C ALA A 58 -6.67 7.75 -3.29
N ARG A 59 -6.20 6.68 -3.95
CA ARG A 59 -4.82 6.19 -3.82
C ARG A 59 -3.81 7.26 -4.25
N ALA A 60 -4.02 7.90 -5.41
CA ALA A 60 -3.16 8.98 -5.90
C ALA A 60 -3.14 10.20 -4.96
N ARG A 61 -4.30 10.58 -4.40
CA ARG A 61 -4.40 11.64 -3.38
C ARG A 61 -3.61 11.28 -2.12
N LYS A 62 -3.68 10.04 -1.66
CA LYS A 62 -2.90 9.59 -0.49
C LYS A 62 -1.40 9.63 -0.76
N ALA A 63 -0.95 9.13 -1.91
CA ALA A 63 0.47 9.17 -2.30
C ALA A 63 1.00 10.61 -2.41
N SER A 64 0.26 11.49 -3.09
CA SER A 64 0.63 12.91 -3.17
C SER A 64 0.64 13.63 -1.81
N PHE A 65 -0.25 13.24 -0.89
CA PHE A 65 -0.22 13.73 0.49
C PHE A 65 1.03 13.28 1.24
N GLY A 66 1.44 12.02 1.09
CA GLY A 66 2.70 11.50 1.64
C GLY A 66 3.92 12.31 1.19
N LEU A 67 4.03 12.56 -0.13
CA LEU A 67 5.11 13.37 -0.70
C LEU A 67 5.12 14.80 -0.13
N ARG A 68 3.95 15.42 0.05
CA ARG A 68 3.86 16.75 0.67
C ARG A 68 4.31 16.75 2.13
N MET A 69 4.01 15.70 2.88
CA MET A 69 4.44 15.56 4.27
C MET A 69 5.95 15.36 4.37
N GLU A 70 6.54 14.60 3.45
CA GLU A 70 8.00 14.45 3.34
C GLU A 70 8.69 15.78 3.04
N ALA A 71 8.19 16.53 2.05
CA ALA A 71 8.73 17.84 1.70
C ALA A 71 8.62 18.85 2.86
N LEU A 72 7.52 18.80 3.63
CA LEU A 72 7.36 19.65 4.81
C LEU A 72 8.32 19.25 5.93
N LEU A 73 8.49 17.95 6.19
CA LEU A 73 9.47 17.47 7.17
C LEU A 73 10.90 17.89 6.78
N GLU A 74 11.27 17.72 5.51
CA GLU A 74 12.59 18.10 4.99
C GLU A 74 12.83 19.60 5.17
N ARG A 75 11.86 20.45 4.82
CA ARG A 75 11.95 21.90 5.02
C ARG A 75 12.18 22.27 6.49
N GLU A 76 11.43 21.66 7.40
CA GLU A 76 11.55 21.96 8.84
C GLU A 76 12.87 21.42 9.42
N LEU A 77 13.38 20.30 8.91
CA LEU A 77 14.70 19.79 9.28
C LEU A 77 15.81 20.73 8.82
N THR A 78 15.77 21.19 7.56
CA THR A 78 16.73 22.18 7.04
C THR A 78 16.70 23.46 7.88
N TYR A 79 15.51 23.96 8.21
CA TYR A 79 15.36 25.13 9.08
C TYR A 79 16.01 24.93 10.46
N ALA A 80 15.83 23.74 11.06
CA ALA A 80 16.43 23.41 12.34
C ALA A 80 17.96 23.26 12.26
N GLU A 81 18.47 22.66 11.19
CA GLU A 81 19.91 22.46 10.94
C GLU A 81 20.68 23.77 10.74
N GLU A 82 20.04 24.78 10.15
CA GLU A 82 20.64 26.11 9.94
C GLU A 82 20.74 26.93 11.24
N LYS A 83 20.09 26.52 12.32
CA LYS A 83 20.14 27.23 13.61
C LYS A 83 21.38 26.88 14.41
N GLN A 84 21.82 27.84 15.22
CA GLN A 84 22.84 27.58 16.23
C GLN A 84 22.36 26.53 17.25
N PRO A 85 23.25 25.67 17.74
CA PRO A 85 22.93 24.74 18.83
C PRO A 85 22.33 25.48 20.02
N GLY A 86 21.16 25.01 20.49
CA GLY A 86 20.41 25.63 21.58
C GLY A 86 19.43 26.74 21.18
N ALA A 87 19.41 27.16 19.91
CA ALA A 87 18.45 28.14 19.38
C ALA A 87 17.16 27.51 18.83
N ILE A 88 17.07 26.17 18.85
CA ILE A 88 15.86 25.42 18.47
C ILE A 88 14.93 25.39 19.69
N ASP A 89 13.73 25.94 19.53
CA ASP A 89 12.72 25.93 20.58
C ASP A 89 12.01 24.57 20.68
N GLY A 90 11.41 24.31 21.85
CA GLY A 90 10.70 23.05 22.11
C GLY A 90 9.51 22.81 21.17
N SER A 91 8.86 23.87 20.68
CA SER A 91 7.73 23.78 19.75
C SER A 91 8.15 23.30 18.35
N THR A 92 9.34 23.69 17.90
CA THR A 92 9.92 23.24 16.62
C THR A 92 10.26 21.76 16.72
N MET A 93 10.88 21.32 17.83
CA MET A 93 11.19 19.90 18.06
C MET A 93 9.93 19.02 18.16
N ASP A 94 8.86 19.51 18.82
CA ASP A 94 7.57 18.81 18.87
C ASP A 94 6.92 18.72 17.49
N SER A 95 6.97 19.80 16.70
CA SER A 95 6.43 19.83 15.33
C SER A 95 7.19 18.85 14.42
N LEU A 96 8.52 18.82 14.49
CA LEU A 96 9.37 17.87 13.78
C LEU A 96 9.06 16.43 14.17
N THR A 97 8.91 16.16 15.48
CA THR A 97 8.56 14.82 15.97
C THR A 97 7.20 14.36 15.45
N LYS A 98 6.21 15.26 15.46
CA LYS A 98 4.87 14.97 14.94
C LYS A 98 4.88 14.71 13.44
N LEU A 99 5.53 15.58 12.66
CA LEU A 99 5.68 15.40 11.21
C LEU A 99 6.43 14.11 10.88
N GLY A 100 7.55 13.84 11.56
CA GLY A 100 8.31 12.60 11.44
C GLY A 100 7.45 11.37 11.72
N SER A 101 6.65 11.39 12.79
CA SER A 101 5.75 10.29 13.13
C SER A 101 4.67 10.04 12.06
N LEU A 102 4.16 11.10 11.42
CA LEU A 102 3.16 10.99 10.36
C LEU A 102 3.77 10.40 9.09
N VAL A 103 4.95 10.86 8.69
CA VAL A 103 5.69 10.33 7.54
C VAL A 103 5.99 8.84 7.74
N VAL A 104 6.50 8.45 8.91
CA VAL A 104 6.77 7.03 9.23
C VAL A 104 5.51 6.18 9.15
N LYS A 105 4.38 6.65 9.70
CA LYS A 105 3.10 5.92 9.63
C LYS A 105 2.61 5.74 8.20
N LEU A 106 2.72 6.78 7.37
CA LEU A 106 2.33 6.70 5.95
C LEU A 106 3.20 5.70 5.18
N LYS A 107 4.54 5.81 5.31
CA LYS A 107 5.47 4.86 4.68
C LYS A 107 5.26 3.43 5.16
N THR A 108 5.00 3.23 6.44
CA THR A 108 4.75 1.89 7.01
C THR A 108 3.48 1.28 6.41
N ALA A 109 2.41 2.06 6.26
CA ALA A 109 1.18 1.58 5.64
C ALA A 109 1.38 1.21 4.16
N GLU A 110 2.08 2.05 3.39
CA GLU A 110 2.40 1.77 1.99
C GLU A 110 3.30 0.53 1.83
N ASN A 111 4.36 0.44 2.63
CA ASN A 111 5.28 -0.70 2.61
C ASN A 111 4.60 -2.00 3.03
N ALA A 112 3.67 -1.96 3.98
CA ALA A 112 2.89 -3.13 4.38
C ALA A 112 2.01 -3.64 3.22
N GLY A 113 1.43 -2.73 2.44
CA GLY A 113 0.69 -3.07 1.22
C GLY A 113 1.59 -3.72 0.16
N LEU A 114 2.71 -3.07 -0.15
CA LEU A 114 3.71 -3.55 -1.12
C LEU A 114 4.31 -4.91 -0.73
N PHE A 115 4.63 -5.09 0.56
CA PHE A 115 5.19 -6.35 1.05
C PHE A 115 4.20 -7.50 0.91
N ARG A 116 2.92 -7.30 1.27
CA ARG A 116 1.87 -8.30 1.06
C ARG A 116 1.70 -8.67 -0.41
N ASP A 117 1.76 -7.70 -1.29
CA ASP A 117 1.70 -7.94 -2.74
C ASP A 117 2.89 -8.78 -3.23
N LYS A 118 4.11 -8.48 -2.76
CA LYS A 118 5.31 -9.29 -3.07
C LYS A 118 5.18 -10.73 -2.57
N VAL A 119 4.69 -10.93 -1.35
CA VAL A 119 4.45 -12.27 -0.78
C VAL A 119 3.43 -13.05 -1.61
N ASN A 120 2.32 -12.42 -1.99
CA ASN A 120 1.29 -13.07 -2.81
C ASN A 120 1.79 -13.37 -4.24
N ALA A 121 2.58 -12.48 -4.83
CA ALA A 121 3.22 -12.73 -6.13
C ALA A 121 4.20 -13.91 -6.07
N ALA A 122 5.02 -13.98 -5.01
CA ALA A 122 5.91 -15.12 -4.77
C ALA A 122 5.15 -16.43 -4.62
N ALA A 123 4.05 -16.42 -3.85
CA ALA A 123 3.20 -17.60 -3.68
C ALA A 123 2.56 -18.07 -5.00
N ALA A 124 2.13 -17.13 -5.86
CA ALA A 124 1.54 -17.44 -7.15
C ALA A 124 2.56 -18.05 -8.14
N GLU A 125 3.79 -17.52 -8.19
CA GLU A 125 4.88 -18.08 -9.00
C GLU A 125 5.25 -19.49 -8.54
N VAL A 126 5.40 -19.70 -7.23
CA VAL A 126 5.65 -21.04 -6.66
C VAL A 126 4.51 -22.00 -7.02
N ALA A 127 3.26 -21.59 -6.88
CA ALA A 127 2.10 -22.44 -7.22
C ALA A 127 2.05 -22.79 -8.73
N LYS A 128 2.43 -21.85 -9.60
CA LYS A 128 2.52 -22.09 -11.05
C LYS A 128 3.63 -23.09 -11.38
N ALA A 129 4.80 -22.93 -10.76
CA ALA A 129 5.94 -23.82 -10.97
C ALA A 129 5.69 -25.25 -10.44
N VAL A 130 5.00 -25.38 -9.30
CA VAL A 130 4.56 -26.67 -8.75
C VAL A 130 3.54 -27.35 -9.69
N LYS A 131 2.58 -26.60 -10.24
CA LYS A 131 1.60 -27.13 -11.22
C LYS A 131 2.23 -27.59 -12.54
N SER A 132 3.36 -27.02 -12.95
CA SER A 132 4.11 -27.49 -14.13
C SER A 132 4.92 -28.78 -13.92
N GLY A 133 4.89 -29.35 -12.72
CA GLY A 133 5.26 -30.77 -12.51
C GLY A 133 6.72 -31.08 -12.22
N GLY A 134 7.53 -30.17 -11.67
CA GLY A 134 8.94 -30.51 -11.40
C GLY A 134 9.74 -29.51 -10.58
N MET A 135 9.29 -29.15 -9.37
CA MET A 135 10.11 -28.34 -8.47
C MET A 135 10.22 -28.96 -7.08
N SER A 136 11.43 -28.95 -6.53
CA SER A 136 11.70 -29.32 -5.15
C SER A 136 11.40 -28.15 -4.21
N ASP A 137 11.18 -28.42 -2.92
CA ASP A 137 10.97 -27.38 -1.90
C ASP A 137 12.14 -26.37 -1.83
N ALA A 138 13.36 -26.80 -2.22
CA ALA A 138 14.54 -25.94 -2.28
C ALA A 138 14.42 -24.88 -3.37
N ASP A 139 13.92 -25.25 -4.56
CA ASP A 139 13.71 -24.32 -5.67
C ASP A 139 12.62 -23.29 -5.34
N ALA A 140 11.56 -23.74 -4.65
CA ALA A 140 10.46 -22.87 -4.22
C ALA A 140 10.94 -21.80 -3.22
N LYS A 141 11.85 -22.17 -2.33
CA LYS A 141 12.49 -21.25 -1.39
C LYS A 141 13.35 -20.20 -2.11
N VAL A 142 14.15 -20.60 -3.11
CA VAL A 142 15.00 -19.68 -3.89
C VAL A 142 14.16 -18.63 -4.62
N ILE A 143 13.05 -19.03 -5.25
CA ILE A 143 12.14 -18.10 -5.93
C ILE A 143 11.53 -17.12 -4.93
N LYS A 144 11.06 -17.61 -3.78
CA LYS A 144 10.50 -16.78 -2.71
C LYS A 144 11.52 -15.76 -2.19
N ASP A 145 12.74 -16.20 -1.87
CA ASP A 145 13.78 -15.33 -1.31
C ASP A 145 14.23 -14.25 -2.30
N LYS A 146 14.28 -14.58 -3.60
CA LYS A 146 14.57 -13.62 -4.68
C LYS A 146 13.48 -12.55 -4.82
N ILE A 147 12.20 -12.93 -4.74
CA ILE A 147 11.07 -11.99 -4.84
C ILE A 147 10.94 -11.11 -3.59
N LEU A 148 11.27 -11.66 -2.41
CA LEU A 148 11.27 -10.92 -1.16
C LEU A 148 12.52 -10.05 -0.97
N GLY A 149 13.57 -10.25 -1.78
CA GLY A 149 14.82 -9.48 -1.70
C GLY A 149 15.68 -9.84 -0.49
N ILE A 150 15.68 -11.11 -0.08
CA ILE A 150 16.41 -11.63 1.09
C ILE A 150 17.79 -12.21 0.69
N LEU A 151 18.12 -12.21 -0.60
CA LEU A 151 19.40 -12.68 -1.15
C LEU A 151 20.52 -11.64 -1.05
#